data_AF-A0AAN0M9E8-F1
#
_entry.id   AF-A0AAN0M9E8-F1
#
_cell.length_a   1.000
_cell.length_b   1.000
_cell.length_c   1.000
_cell.angle_alpha   90.00
_cell.angle_beta   90.00
_cell.angle_gamma   90.00
#
_symmetry.space_group_name_H-M   'P 1'
#
loop_
_entity.id
_entity.type
_entity.pdbx_description
1 polymer ?
#
loop_
_entity_poly.entity_id
_entity_poly.type
_entity_poly.pdbx_seq_one_letter_code
_entity_poly.pdbx_strand_id
1 'polypeptide(L)'
;MLFSRKFCPMQSKSLDLILEVRNFREKLGQARLASARRDVKRKSVAVQEAEQDLQSSVANHYKSVEKSLRAAEETKDPQARFAVVALALSRGRRAIRRAEDDVNGAHDDVEVAQSTKKQAGRTLRQEAIERIKLERLKDKLEIKERREADMLEEDEFDEVATVMCQPRGRSA
;
A
#
# COMPACT_ATOMS: atom_id res chain seq x y z
N MET A 1 32.43 -37.44 29.65
CA MET A 1 31.26 -37.39 28.73
C MET A 1 31.34 -36.07 27.97
N LEU A 2 31.92 -36.08 26.76
CA LEU A 2 32.01 -34.89 25.92
C LEU A 2 30.78 -34.87 25.01
N PHE A 3 29.88 -33.91 25.26
CA PHE A 3 28.78 -33.62 24.36
C PHE A 3 29.33 -32.98 23.09
N SER A 4 29.56 -33.79 22.06
CA SER A 4 29.69 -33.32 20.69
C SER A 4 28.38 -32.62 20.31
N ARG A 5 28.37 -31.28 20.37
CA ARG A 5 27.31 -30.45 19.82
C ARG A 5 27.42 -30.54 18.30
N LYS A 6 26.84 -31.60 17.74
CA LYS A 6 26.68 -31.73 16.29
C LYS A 6 25.93 -30.51 15.76
N PHE A 7 26.68 -29.71 15.01
CA PHE A 7 26.24 -28.54 14.28
C PHE A 7 25.02 -28.87 13.41
N CYS A 8 24.03 -27.99 13.37
CA CYS A 8 22.84 -28.17 12.54
C CYS A 8 22.84 -27.14 11.40
N PRO A 9 23.44 -27.45 10.22
CA PRO A 9 23.43 -26.59 9.03
C PRO A 9 22.03 -26.34 8.44
N MET A 10 20.96 -26.80 9.11
CA MET A 10 19.58 -26.46 8.77
C MET A 10 19.20 -25.01 9.12
N GLN A 11 19.87 -24.36 10.09
CA GLN A 11 19.42 -23.05 10.59
C GLN A 11 19.64 -21.92 9.58
N SER A 12 20.80 -21.81 8.92
CA SER A 12 21.04 -20.77 7.89
C SER A 12 20.14 -20.94 6.67
N LYS A 13 20.00 -22.17 6.14
CA LYS A 13 19.10 -22.49 5.01
C LYS A 13 17.63 -22.18 5.30
N SER A 14 17.19 -22.37 6.55
CA SER A 14 15.82 -22.03 6.95
C SER A 14 15.56 -20.53 6.97
N LEU A 15 16.56 -19.72 7.34
CA LEU A 15 16.49 -18.26 7.32
C LEU A 15 16.49 -17.68 5.91
N ASP A 16 17.27 -18.28 5.00
CA ASP A 16 17.26 -17.90 3.58
C ASP A 16 15.88 -18.07 2.96
N LEU A 17 15.23 -19.21 3.21
CA LEU A 17 13.86 -19.46 2.74
C LEU A 17 12.87 -18.44 3.32
N ILE A 18 13.01 -18.09 4.60
CA ILE A 18 12.14 -17.08 5.26
C ILE A 18 12.37 -15.70 4.62
N LEU A 19 13.61 -15.33 4.32
CA LEU A 19 13.95 -14.07 3.64
C LEU A 19 13.40 -14.02 2.22
N GLU A 20 13.47 -15.12 1.46
CA GLU A 20 12.87 -15.22 0.12
C GLU A 20 11.35 -15.02 0.17
N VAL A 21 10.66 -15.70 1.07
CA VAL A 21 9.21 -15.56 1.26
C VAL A 21 8.86 -14.10 1.61
N ARG A 22 9.65 -13.44 2.45
CA ARG A 22 9.44 -12.03 2.79
C ARG A 22 9.73 -11.08 1.64
N ASN A 23 10.79 -11.30 0.87
CA ASN A 23 11.06 -10.53 -0.34
C ASN A 23 9.91 -10.63 -1.33
N PHE A 24 9.31 -11.81 -1.47
CA PHE A 24 8.11 -12.00 -2.28
C PHE A 24 6.91 -11.23 -1.72
N ARG A 25 6.67 -11.29 -0.40
CA ARG A 25 5.60 -10.50 0.26
C ARG A 25 5.80 -9.00 0.11
N GLU A 26 7.02 -8.51 0.19
CA GLU A 26 7.36 -7.10 0.00
C GLU A 26 7.03 -6.66 -1.44
N LYS A 27 7.44 -7.43 -2.45
CA LYS A 27 7.09 -7.18 -3.87
C LYS A 27 5.57 -7.18 -4.07
N LEU A 28 4.85 -8.12 -3.47
CA LEU A 28 3.38 -8.15 -3.48
C LEU A 28 2.78 -6.90 -2.81
N GLY A 29 3.33 -6.48 -1.67
CA GLY A 29 2.92 -5.27 -0.96
C GLY A 29 3.15 -4.00 -1.80
N GLN A 30 4.28 -3.91 -2.50
CA GLN A 30 4.58 -2.83 -3.43
C GLN A 30 3.58 -2.80 -4.59
N ALA A 31 3.27 -3.95 -5.18
CA ALA A 31 2.28 -4.07 -6.25
C ALA A 31 0.87 -3.66 -5.79
N ARG A 32 0.46 -4.07 -4.58
CA ARG A 32 -0.81 -3.67 -3.95
C ARG A 32 -0.87 -2.16 -3.72
N LEU A 33 0.20 -1.57 -3.20
CA LEU A 33 0.27 -0.12 -2.99
C LEU A 33 0.22 0.65 -4.32
N ALA A 34 0.89 0.16 -5.36
CA ALA A 34 0.84 0.74 -6.70
C ALA A 34 -0.55 0.64 -7.32
N SER A 35 -1.25 -0.48 -7.11
CA SER A 35 -2.66 -0.64 -7.51
C SER A 35 -3.57 0.36 -6.77
N ALA A 36 -3.47 0.47 -5.44
CA ALA A 36 -4.26 1.41 -4.66
C ALA A 36 -3.98 2.88 -5.04
N ARG A 37 -2.73 3.24 -5.39
CA ARG A 37 -2.40 4.57 -5.91
C ARG A 37 -3.09 4.87 -7.25
N ARG A 38 -3.13 3.88 -8.16
CA ARG A 38 -3.84 4.01 -9.44
C ARG A 38 -5.34 4.16 -9.23
N ASP A 39 -5.90 3.43 -8.28
CA ASP A 39 -7.33 3.50 -7.96
C ASP A 39 -7.72 4.89 -7.44
N VAL A 40 -6.96 5.43 -6.47
CA VAL A 40 -7.14 6.83 -6.01
C VAL A 40 -7.08 7.80 -7.19
N LYS A 41 -6.09 7.65 -8.08
CA LYS A 41 -5.97 8.54 -9.25
C LYS A 41 -7.19 8.46 -10.16
N ARG A 42 -7.69 7.25 -10.45
CA ARG A 42 -8.88 7.05 -11.29
C ARG A 42 -10.12 7.70 -10.67
N LYS A 43 -10.36 7.47 -9.38
CA LYS A 43 -11.49 8.06 -8.67
C LYS A 43 -11.38 9.58 -8.55
N SER A 44 -10.18 10.12 -8.39
CA SER A 44 -9.97 11.58 -8.44
C SER A 44 -10.30 12.19 -9.80
N VAL A 45 -10.09 11.46 -10.91
CA VAL A 45 -10.54 11.91 -12.23
C VAL A 45 -12.08 11.90 -12.31
N ALA A 46 -12.72 10.85 -11.78
CA ALA A 46 -14.19 10.79 -11.73
C ALA A 46 -14.81 11.96 -10.92
N VAL A 47 -14.17 12.37 -9.82
CA VAL A 47 -14.56 13.60 -9.09
C VAL A 47 -14.48 14.83 -9.98
N GLN A 48 -13.38 15.01 -10.73
CA GLN A 48 -13.23 16.15 -11.64
C GLN A 48 -14.30 16.17 -12.73
N GLU A 49 -14.63 15.01 -13.29
CA GLU A 49 -15.71 14.85 -14.28
C GLU A 49 -17.07 15.21 -13.66
N ALA A 50 -17.39 14.70 -12.47
CA ALA A 50 -18.63 15.03 -11.76
C ALA A 50 -18.73 16.53 -11.41
N GLU A 51 -17.63 17.16 -10.98
CA GLU A 51 -17.58 18.59 -10.71
C GLU A 51 -17.79 19.42 -11.98
N GLN A 52 -17.25 18.98 -13.11
CA GLN A 52 -17.46 19.61 -14.42
C GLN A 52 -18.92 19.48 -14.88
N ASP A 53 -19.55 18.33 -14.65
CA ASP A 53 -20.97 18.10 -14.94
C ASP A 53 -21.87 18.98 -14.06
N LEU A 54 -21.56 19.12 -12.77
CA LEU A 54 -22.25 20.03 -11.88
C LEU A 54 -22.14 21.48 -12.37
N GLN A 55 -20.94 21.94 -12.72
CA GLN A 55 -20.73 23.28 -13.29
C GLN A 55 -21.55 23.50 -14.57
N SER A 56 -21.58 22.49 -15.44
CA SER A 56 -22.35 22.54 -16.69
C SER A 56 -23.85 22.55 -16.43
N SER A 57 -24.33 21.79 -15.44
CA SER A 57 -25.73 21.77 -14.99
C SER A 57 -26.15 23.13 -14.44
N VAL A 58 -25.32 23.75 -13.59
CA VAL A 58 -25.55 25.10 -13.06
C VAL A 58 -25.61 26.13 -14.20
N ALA A 59 -24.64 26.11 -15.12
CA ALA A 59 -24.60 27.03 -16.26
C ALA A 59 -25.84 26.90 -17.17
N ASN A 60 -26.24 25.66 -17.45
CA ASN A 60 -27.44 25.37 -18.23
C ASN A 60 -28.71 25.81 -17.50
N HIS A 61 -28.77 25.64 -16.19
CA HIS A 61 -29.88 26.12 -15.38
C HIS A 61 -30.02 27.65 -15.47
N TYR A 62 -28.93 28.40 -15.32
CA TYR A 62 -28.94 29.87 -15.45
C TYR A 62 -29.48 30.31 -16.82
N LYS A 63 -28.96 29.73 -17.91
CA LYS A 63 -29.45 30.01 -19.27
C LYS A 63 -30.94 29.69 -19.43
N SER A 64 -31.40 28.59 -18.83
CA SER A 64 -32.82 28.20 -18.86
C SER A 64 -33.70 29.17 -18.08
N VAL A 65 -33.22 29.69 -16.94
CA VAL A 65 -33.94 30.68 -16.13
C VAL A 65 -34.01 32.02 -16.85
N GLU A 66 -32.90 32.49 -17.43
CA GLU A 66 -32.89 33.72 -18.24
C GLU A 66 -33.89 33.65 -19.40
N LYS A 67 -33.94 32.53 -20.12
CA LYS A 67 -34.91 32.31 -21.19
C LYS A 67 -36.35 32.34 -20.66
N SER A 68 -36.58 31.74 -19.50
CA SER A 68 -37.91 31.70 -18.86
C SER A 68 -38.33 33.08 -18.34
N LEU A 69 -37.39 33.90 -17.86
CA LEU A 69 -37.62 35.29 -17.47
C LEU A 69 -38.04 36.14 -18.66
N ARG A 70 -37.33 36.05 -19.79
CA ARG A 70 -37.70 36.76 -21.03
C ARG A 70 -39.10 36.35 -21.52
N ALA A 71 -39.41 35.05 -21.50
CA ALA A 71 -40.74 34.56 -21.86
C ALA A 71 -41.82 35.08 -20.89
N ALA A 72 -41.51 35.21 -19.60
CA ALA A 72 -42.43 35.77 -18.62
C ALA A 72 -42.68 37.27 -18.88
N GLU A 73 -41.67 38.06 -19.28
CA GLU A 73 -41.85 39.49 -19.63
C GLU A 73 -42.88 39.69 -20.76
N GLU A 74 -42.89 38.79 -21.76
CA GLU A 74 -43.84 38.81 -22.88
C GLU A 74 -45.28 38.40 -22.48
N THR A 75 -45.42 37.68 -21.36
CA THR A 75 -46.72 37.20 -20.90
C THR A 75 -47.49 38.35 -20.24
N LYS A 76 -48.80 38.52 -20.45
CA LYS A 76 -49.58 39.63 -19.84
C LYS A 76 -50.17 39.29 -18.47
N ASP A 77 -50.40 38.01 -18.21
CA ASP A 77 -50.96 37.52 -16.95
C ASP A 77 -49.86 37.31 -15.89
N PRO A 78 -49.89 38.05 -14.75
CA PRO A 78 -48.92 37.90 -13.67
C PRO A 78 -48.85 36.48 -13.08
N GLN A 79 -49.95 35.74 -13.03
CA GLN A 79 -49.95 34.38 -12.51
C GLN A 79 -49.22 33.42 -13.46
N ALA A 80 -49.46 33.54 -14.76
CA ALA A 80 -48.72 32.81 -15.78
C ALA A 80 -47.21 33.14 -15.77
N ARG A 81 -46.83 34.42 -15.57
CA ARG A 81 -45.42 34.83 -15.41
C ARG A 81 -44.72 34.08 -14.28
N PHE A 82 -45.36 34.08 -13.12
CA PHE A 82 -44.82 33.43 -11.93
C PHE A 82 -44.68 31.92 -12.15
N ALA A 83 -45.68 31.27 -12.74
CA ALA A 83 -45.67 29.83 -12.99
C ALA A 83 -44.51 29.39 -13.90
N VAL A 84 -44.21 30.15 -14.97
CA VAL A 84 -43.12 29.85 -15.91
C VAL A 84 -41.76 29.89 -15.20
N VAL A 85 -41.50 30.95 -14.43
CA VAL A 85 -40.23 31.10 -13.70
C VAL A 85 -40.09 30.07 -12.58
N ALA A 86 -41.17 29.83 -11.82
CA ALA A 86 -41.17 28.84 -10.74
C ALA A 86 -40.88 27.42 -11.25
N LEU A 87 -41.44 27.03 -12.41
CA LEU A 87 -41.15 25.74 -13.03
C LEU A 87 -39.69 25.61 -13.45
N ALA A 88 -39.10 26.67 -14.04
CA ALA A 88 -37.70 26.68 -14.43
C ALA A 88 -36.77 26.53 -13.23
N LEU A 89 -37.01 27.29 -12.14
CA LEU A 89 -36.27 27.19 -10.88
C LEU A 89 -36.40 25.80 -10.24
N SER A 90 -37.61 25.24 -10.20
CA SER A 90 -37.86 23.91 -9.62
C SER A 90 -37.14 22.79 -10.38
N ARG A 91 -37.12 22.86 -11.72
CA ARG A 91 -36.44 21.86 -12.56
C ARG A 91 -34.93 21.92 -12.39
N GLY A 92 -34.37 23.12 -12.47
CA GLY A 92 -32.93 23.30 -12.32
C GLY A 92 -32.42 22.96 -10.92
N ARG A 93 -33.14 23.35 -9.86
CA ARG A 93 -32.78 22.95 -8.49
C ARG A 93 -32.69 21.44 -8.32
N ARG A 94 -33.61 20.67 -8.95
CA ARG A 94 -33.56 19.21 -8.92
C ARG A 94 -32.38 18.64 -9.72
N ALA A 95 -32.06 19.24 -10.86
CA ALA A 95 -30.92 18.82 -11.68
C ALA A 95 -29.57 19.11 -10.98
N ILE A 96 -29.42 20.29 -10.38
CA ILE A 96 -28.24 20.68 -9.61
C ILE A 96 -28.06 19.75 -8.42
N ARG A 97 -29.12 19.51 -7.64
CA ARG A 97 -29.05 18.62 -6.47
C ARG A 97 -28.56 17.21 -6.82
N ARG A 98 -29.03 16.65 -7.94
CA ARG A 98 -28.55 15.32 -8.39
C ARG A 98 -27.05 15.35 -8.70
N ALA A 99 -26.58 16.38 -9.42
CA ALA A 99 -25.18 16.53 -9.71
C ALA A 99 -24.32 16.78 -8.44
N GLU A 100 -24.85 17.47 -7.43
CA GLU A 100 -24.22 17.60 -6.12
C GLU A 100 -24.12 16.25 -5.40
N ASP A 101 -25.19 15.44 -5.43
CA ASP A 101 -25.19 14.09 -4.86
C ASP A 101 -24.15 13.18 -5.57
N ASP A 102 -24.02 13.28 -6.89
CA ASP A 102 -23.02 12.54 -7.68
C ASP A 102 -21.58 12.97 -7.32
N VAL A 103 -21.33 14.27 -7.16
CA VAL A 103 -20.03 14.80 -6.71
C VAL A 103 -19.69 14.29 -5.31
N ASN A 104 -20.64 14.34 -4.39
CA ASN A 104 -20.43 13.85 -3.02
C ASN A 104 -20.11 12.35 -3.02
N GLY A 105 -20.86 11.55 -3.78
CA GLY A 105 -20.59 10.12 -3.91
C GLY A 105 -19.19 9.83 -4.48
N ALA A 106 -18.75 10.60 -5.47
CA ALA A 106 -17.41 10.48 -6.03
C ALA A 106 -16.30 10.84 -5.01
N HIS A 107 -16.54 11.85 -4.16
CA HIS A 107 -15.61 12.21 -3.07
C HIS A 107 -15.51 11.11 -2.01
N ASP A 108 -16.63 10.55 -1.56
CA ASP A 108 -16.67 9.42 -0.63
C ASP A 108 -15.86 8.23 -1.18
N ASP A 109 -16.02 7.96 -2.46
CA ASP A 109 -15.30 6.92 -3.18
C ASP A 109 -13.77 7.11 -3.15
N VAL A 110 -13.32 8.37 -3.29
CA VAL A 110 -11.92 8.75 -3.16
C VAL A 110 -11.43 8.56 -1.74
N GLU A 111 -12.21 8.95 -0.72
CA GLU A 111 -11.82 8.75 0.68
C GLU A 111 -11.61 7.27 1.02
N VAL A 112 -12.52 6.40 0.56
CA VAL A 112 -12.40 4.95 0.71
C VAL A 112 -11.12 4.44 0.03
N ALA A 113 -10.84 4.86 -1.19
CA ALA A 113 -9.60 4.46 -1.89
C ALA A 113 -8.34 4.99 -1.21
N GLN A 114 -8.37 6.21 -0.66
CA GLN A 114 -7.27 6.78 0.12
C GLN A 114 -7.00 5.98 1.40
N SER A 115 -8.06 5.54 2.09
CA SER A 115 -7.95 4.69 3.28
C SER A 115 -7.27 3.37 2.94
N THR A 116 -7.66 2.74 1.82
CA THR A 116 -7.07 1.51 1.30
C THR A 116 -5.59 1.68 0.96
N LYS A 117 -5.23 2.77 0.26
CA LYS A 117 -3.84 3.14 -0.02
C LYS A 117 -3.03 3.33 1.27
N LYS A 118 -3.60 3.98 2.29
CA LYS A 118 -2.95 4.21 3.59
C LYS A 118 -2.69 2.89 4.31
N GLN A 119 -3.65 1.97 4.30
CA GLN A 119 -3.49 0.64 4.88
C GLN A 119 -2.42 -0.17 4.15
N ALA A 120 -2.45 -0.23 2.82
CA ALA A 120 -1.42 -0.89 2.02
C ALA A 120 -0.01 -0.32 2.27
N GLY A 121 0.08 1.01 2.49
CA GLY A 121 1.34 1.66 2.86
C GLY A 121 1.84 1.25 4.25
N ARG A 122 0.94 1.11 5.23
CA ARG A 122 1.28 0.65 6.59
C ARG A 122 1.77 -0.80 6.57
N THR A 123 1.05 -1.69 5.88
CA THR A 123 1.44 -3.11 5.79
C THR A 123 2.79 -3.27 5.11
N LEU A 124 3.06 -2.53 4.03
CA LEU A 124 4.35 -2.59 3.34
C LEU A 124 5.51 -2.12 4.23
N ARG A 125 5.31 -1.04 5.00
CA ARG A 125 6.32 -0.56 5.96
C ARG A 125 6.60 -1.60 7.05
N GLN A 126 5.56 -2.28 7.53
CA GLN A 126 5.73 -3.34 8.52
C GLN A 126 6.52 -4.53 7.97
N GLU A 127 6.21 -4.97 6.75
CA GLU A 127 6.97 -6.03 6.06
C GLU A 127 8.46 -5.65 5.89
N ALA A 128 8.75 -4.40 5.51
CA ALA A 128 10.12 -3.91 5.39
C ALA A 128 10.87 -3.93 6.75
N ILE A 129 10.21 -3.53 7.83
CA ILE A 129 10.82 -3.59 9.19
C ILE A 129 11.12 -5.04 9.58
N GLU A 130 10.19 -5.96 9.33
CA GLU A 130 10.36 -7.37 9.68
C GLU A 130 11.45 -8.04 8.85
N ARG A 131 11.60 -7.68 7.57
CA ARG A 131 12.72 -8.11 6.72
C ARG A 131 14.06 -7.63 7.28
N ILE A 132 14.20 -6.35 7.62
CA ILE A 132 15.45 -5.80 8.19
C ILE A 132 15.83 -6.52 9.49
N LYS A 133 14.84 -6.86 10.34
CA LYS A 133 15.09 -7.64 11.56
C LYS A 133 15.64 -9.03 11.24
N LEU A 134 15.13 -9.70 10.22
CA LEU A 134 15.59 -11.02 9.80
C LEU A 134 16.98 -10.97 9.15
N GLU A 135 17.27 -9.98 8.32
CA GLU A 135 18.62 -9.77 7.76
C GLU A 135 19.64 -9.63 8.88
N ARG A 136 19.36 -8.81 9.90
CA ARG A 136 20.23 -8.69 11.08
C ARG A 136 20.39 -9.99 11.87
N LEU A 137 19.38 -10.85 11.89
CA LEU A 137 19.48 -12.16 12.55
C LEU A 137 20.35 -13.11 11.75
N LYS A 138 20.21 -13.08 10.41
CA LYS A 138 21.06 -13.84 9.50
C LYS A 138 22.53 -13.41 9.64
N ASP A 139 22.83 -12.12 9.63
CA ASP A 139 24.20 -11.61 9.82
C ASP A 139 24.82 -12.11 11.13
N LYS A 140 24.03 -12.09 12.23
CA LYS A 140 24.48 -12.59 13.53
C LYS A 140 24.75 -14.09 13.53
N LEU A 141 23.95 -14.87 12.80
CA LEU A 141 24.15 -16.31 12.67
C LEU A 141 25.38 -16.61 11.82
N GLU A 142 25.58 -15.93 10.69
CA GLU A 142 26.79 -16.09 9.87
C GLU A 142 28.07 -15.75 10.67
N ILE A 143 28.05 -14.70 11.49
CA ILE A 143 29.19 -14.37 12.37
C ILE A 143 29.45 -15.49 13.39
N LYS A 144 28.40 -16.07 13.97
CA LYS A 144 28.55 -17.19 14.92
C LYS A 144 29.09 -18.43 14.22
N GLU A 145 28.53 -18.78 13.06
CA GLU A 145 28.95 -19.93 12.27
C GLU A 145 30.42 -19.83 11.88
N ARG A 146 30.90 -18.63 11.49
CA ARG A 146 32.33 -18.41 11.22
C ARG A 146 33.19 -18.62 12.46
N ARG A 147 32.84 -18.01 13.60
CA ARG A 147 33.60 -18.16 14.84
C ARG A 147 33.66 -19.61 15.31
N GLU A 148 32.56 -20.35 15.18
CA GLU A 148 32.52 -21.76 15.55
C GLU A 148 33.33 -22.61 14.57
N ALA A 149 33.36 -22.29 13.28
CA ALA A 149 34.25 -22.94 12.31
C ALA A 149 35.73 -22.67 12.61
N ASP A 150 36.11 -21.42 12.90
CA ASP A 150 37.48 -21.05 13.24
C ASP A 150 37.97 -21.82 14.49
N MET A 151 37.13 -21.96 15.53
CA MET A 151 37.50 -22.75 16.72
C MET A 151 37.61 -24.25 16.45
N LEU A 152 36.77 -24.82 15.58
CA LEU A 152 36.88 -26.24 15.22
C LEU A 152 38.16 -26.53 14.43
N GLU A 153 38.58 -25.60 13.56
CA GLU A 153 39.87 -25.73 12.87
C GLU A 153 41.03 -25.68 13.87
N GLU A 154 41.02 -24.74 14.83
CA GLU A 154 42.04 -24.67 15.90
C GLU A 154 42.09 -25.96 16.74
N ASP A 155 40.93 -26.49 17.16
CA ASP A 155 40.85 -27.76 17.91
C ASP A 155 41.41 -28.95 17.11
N GLU A 156 41.12 -29.03 15.80
CA GLU A 156 41.68 -30.06 14.91
C GLU A 156 43.20 -29.94 14.76
N PHE A 157 43.72 -28.71 14.64
CA PHE A 157 45.17 -28.47 14.61
C PHE A 157 45.85 -28.88 15.91
N ASP A 158 45.26 -28.55 17.07
CA ASP A 158 45.79 -28.90 18.38
C ASP A 158 45.74 -30.41 18.64
N GLU A 159 44.67 -31.11 18.23
CA GLU A 159 44.60 -32.57 18.29
C GLU A 159 45.71 -33.22 17.43
N VAL A 160 45.89 -32.76 16.20
CA VAL A 160 46.94 -33.27 15.30
C VAL A 160 48.34 -33.00 15.88
N ALA A 161 48.59 -31.80 16.39
CA ALA A 161 49.86 -31.44 17.03
C ALA A 161 50.13 -32.32 18.26
N THR A 162 49.10 -32.62 19.05
CA THR A 162 49.20 -33.49 20.23
C THR A 162 49.54 -34.92 19.84
N VAL A 163 48.93 -35.47 18.79
CA VAL A 163 49.25 -36.82 18.27
C VAL A 163 50.68 -36.89 17.72
N MET A 164 51.13 -35.85 17.02
CA MET A 164 52.48 -35.80 16.42
C MET A 164 53.59 -35.58 17.46
N CYS A 165 53.28 -34.96 18.60
CA CYS A 165 54.22 -34.68 19.69
C CYS A 165 54.26 -35.74 20.79
N GLN A 166 53.50 -36.84 20.69
CA GLN A 166 53.66 -37.95 21.64
C GLN A 166 55.04 -38.59 21.47
N PRO A 167 55.84 -38.72 22.55
CA PRO A 167 57.13 -39.37 22.46
C PRO A 167 56.92 -40.81 22.03
N ARG A 168 57.40 -41.16 20.83
CA ARG A 168 57.51 -42.55 20.41
C ARG A 168 58.30 -43.26 21.51
N GLY A 169 57.62 -44.11 22.28
CA GLY A 169 58.21 -44.82 23.39
C GLY A 169 59.55 -45.41 22.95
N ARG A 170 60.62 -45.08 23.68
CA ARG A 170 61.86 -45.84 23.60
C ARG A 170 61.50 -47.27 23.98
N SER A 171 61.52 -48.16 22.99
CA SER A 171 61.55 -49.59 23.22
C SER A 171 62.81 -49.90 24.05
N ALA A 172 62.59 -50.40 25.25
CA ALA A 172 63.61 -51.00 26.11
C ALA A 172 64.16 -52.28 25.49
#